data_AF-A0A512M561-F1
#
_entry.id   AF-A0A512M561-F1
#
_cell.length_a   1.000
_cell.length_b   1.000
_cell.length_c   1.000
_cell.angle_alpha   90.00
_cell.angle_beta   90.00
_cell.angle_gamma   90.00
#
_symmetry.space_group_name_H-M   'P 1'
#
loop_
_entity.id
_entity.type
_entity.pdbx_description
1 polymer ?
#
loop_
_entity_poly.entity_id
_entity_poly.type
_entity_poly.pdbx_seq_one_letter_code
_entity_poly.pdbx_strand_id
1 'polypeptide(L)'
;MIQGWLGDDYLMLFDNQAEAMSFAARYEVTERLPGYALLGLRGWDDFILSDPEGGLHIVPTIPLVSDNITAYDLKTDLASMQPDPRFTDRIKWYVQPIVFGGDPSAEQNIIWISIDQHVDLVKWWNRKYDEIKG
;
A
#
# COMPACT_ATOMS: atom_id res chain seq x y z
N MET A 1 -8.18 -9.23 -7.35
CA MET A 1 -6.75 -8.88 -7.19
C MET A 1 -5.83 -9.78 -8.01
N ILE A 2 -4.71 -9.24 -8.45
CA ILE A 2 -3.58 -9.95 -9.07
C ILE A 2 -2.36 -9.76 -8.17
N GLN A 3 -1.70 -10.86 -7.76
CA GLN A 3 -0.61 -10.84 -6.77
C GLN A 3 0.61 -11.59 -7.29
N GLY A 4 1.82 -11.04 -7.06
CA GLY A 4 3.05 -11.73 -7.41
C GLY A 4 4.28 -10.83 -7.43
N TRP A 5 5.44 -11.45 -7.69
CA TRP A 5 6.72 -10.78 -7.82
C TRP A 5 6.90 -10.18 -9.20
N LEU A 6 7.34 -8.93 -9.24
CA LEU A 6 7.79 -8.24 -10.43
C LEU A 6 9.21 -7.71 -10.18
N GLY A 7 10.22 -8.49 -10.56
CA GLY A 7 11.59 -8.24 -10.12
C GLY A 7 11.72 -8.47 -8.62
N ASP A 8 12.23 -7.47 -7.90
CA ASP A 8 12.41 -7.50 -6.44
C ASP A 8 11.17 -7.00 -5.66
N ASP A 9 10.16 -6.50 -6.37
CA ASP A 9 8.95 -5.95 -5.77
C ASP A 9 7.81 -6.98 -5.78
N TYR A 10 7.23 -7.25 -4.61
CA TYR A 10 5.96 -7.99 -4.55
C TYR A 10 4.81 -7.03 -4.77
N LEU A 11 3.95 -7.27 -5.75
CA LEU A 11 2.82 -6.40 -6.06
C LEU A 11 1.50 -7.09 -5.69
N MET A 12 0.57 -6.29 -5.18
CA MET A 12 -0.84 -6.66 -5.05
C MET A 12 -1.67 -5.61 -5.78
N LEU A 13 -2.09 -5.93 -7.01
CA LEU A 13 -2.84 -5.03 -7.87
C LEU A 13 -4.33 -5.35 -7.83
N PHE A 14 -5.17 -4.32 -7.85
CA PHE A 14 -6.61 -4.51 -7.96
C PHE A 14 -6.98 -4.86 -9.40
N ASP A 15 -7.86 -5.84 -9.54
CA ASP A 15 -8.18 -6.50 -10.81
C ASP A 15 -9.07 -5.63 -11.70
N ASN A 16 -9.87 -4.75 -11.10
CA ASN A 16 -10.73 -3.83 -11.81
C ASN A 16 -11.00 -2.56 -11.02
N GLN A 17 -11.57 -1.57 -11.70
CA GLN A 17 -11.88 -0.26 -11.14
C GLN A 17 -12.83 -0.33 -9.92
N ALA A 18 -13.80 -1.25 -9.92
CA ALA A 18 -14.74 -1.37 -8.80
C ALA A 18 -14.05 -1.90 -7.54
N GLU A 19 -13.16 -2.88 -7.68
CA GLU A 19 -12.31 -3.39 -6.58
C GLU A 19 -11.39 -2.26 -6.07
N ALA A 20 -10.71 -1.57 -6.97
CA ALA A 20 -9.85 -0.42 -6.66
C ALA A 20 -10.59 0.68 -5.87
N MET A 21 -11.78 1.08 -6.34
CA MET A 21 -12.61 2.08 -5.66
C MET A 21 -13.09 1.60 -4.28
N SER A 22 -13.45 0.31 -4.15
CA SER A 22 -13.83 -0.27 -2.87
C SER A 22 -12.66 -0.20 -1.87
N PHE A 23 -11.45 -0.57 -2.28
CA PHE A 23 -10.28 -0.47 -1.41
C PHE A 23 -9.88 0.98 -1.12
N ALA A 24 -9.96 1.88 -2.10
CA ALA A 24 -9.68 3.30 -1.89
C ALA A 24 -10.58 3.89 -0.79
N ALA A 25 -11.88 3.58 -0.81
CA ALA A 25 -12.82 4.00 0.24
C ALA A 25 -12.52 3.33 1.59
N ARG A 26 -12.20 2.03 1.59
CA ARG A 26 -11.88 1.30 2.82
C ARG A 26 -10.63 1.83 3.51
N TYR A 27 -9.59 2.15 2.75
CA TYR A 27 -8.34 2.74 3.26
C TYR A 27 -8.41 4.26 3.49
N GLU A 28 -9.53 4.90 3.17
CA GLU A 28 -9.71 6.35 3.24
C GLU A 28 -8.74 7.14 2.34
N VAL A 29 -8.31 6.53 1.23
CA VAL A 29 -7.41 7.15 0.24
C VAL A 29 -8.10 8.31 -0.45
N THR A 30 -9.38 8.17 -0.79
CA THR A 30 -10.16 9.22 -1.49
C THR A 30 -10.22 10.51 -0.67
N GLU A 31 -10.39 10.38 0.64
CA GLU A 31 -10.47 11.49 1.59
C GLU A 31 -9.10 12.11 1.84
N ARG A 32 -8.05 11.27 1.96
CA ARG A 32 -6.70 11.71 2.29
C ARG A 32 -5.93 12.28 1.11
N LEU A 33 -6.13 11.71 -0.08
CA LEU A 33 -5.42 12.06 -1.32
C LEU A 33 -6.42 12.32 -2.46
N PRO A 34 -7.17 13.44 -2.41
CA PRO A 34 -8.16 13.76 -3.44
C PRO A 34 -7.53 13.82 -4.84
N GLY A 35 -8.16 13.17 -5.81
CA GLY A 35 -7.72 13.14 -7.20
C GLY A 35 -6.81 11.95 -7.56
N TYR A 36 -6.32 11.19 -6.58
CA TYR A 36 -5.57 9.97 -6.84
C TYR A 36 -6.47 8.73 -6.84
N ALA A 37 -6.26 7.85 -7.81
CA ALA A 37 -6.88 6.53 -7.86
C ALA A 37 -5.93 5.47 -7.28
N LEU A 38 -6.42 4.67 -6.34
CA LEU A 38 -5.65 3.55 -5.78
C LEU A 38 -5.61 2.39 -6.78
N LEU A 39 -4.40 1.90 -7.10
CA LEU A 39 -4.20 0.78 -8.04
C LEU A 39 -3.79 -0.52 -7.33
N GLY A 40 -3.18 -0.42 -6.15
CA GLY A 40 -2.69 -1.58 -5.43
C GLY A 40 -1.67 -1.23 -4.37
N LEU A 41 -0.87 -2.23 -4.00
CA LEU A 41 0.24 -2.14 -3.07
C LEU A 41 1.53 -2.60 -3.76
N ARG A 42 2.62 -1.91 -3.41
CA ARG A 42 3.98 -2.33 -3.66
C ARG A 42 4.58 -2.78 -2.34
N GLY A 43 5.12 -3.99 -2.33
CA GLY A 43 5.49 -4.69 -1.11
C GLY A 43 4.27 -4.88 -0.22
N TRP A 44 4.29 -4.18 0.91
CA TRP A 44 3.23 -4.26 1.91
C TRP A 44 2.98 -2.94 2.66
N ASP A 45 3.82 -1.93 2.41
CA ASP A 45 3.84 -0.67 3.12
C ASP A 45 3.73 0.55 2.20
N ASP A 46 3.68 0.38 0.87
CA ASP A 46 3.46 1.47 -0.09
C ASP A 46 2.20 1.20 -0.95
N PHE A 47 1.34 2.22 -1.09
CA PHE A 47 0.28 2.23 -2.08
C PHE A 47 0.80 2.64 -3.44
N ILE A 48 0.25 2.04 -4.49
CA ILE A 48 0.43 2.47 -5.89
C ILE A 48 -0.79 3.29 -6.28
N LEU A 49 -0.55 4.49 -6.80
CA LEU A 49 -1.58 5.45 -7.20
C LEU A 49 -1.46 5.82 -8.68
N SER A 50 -2.57 6.20 -9.29
CA SER A 50 -2.62 6.96 -10.55
C SER A 50 -3.11 8.37 -10.26
N ASP A 51 -2.45 9.36 -10.84
CA ASP A 51 -2.97 10.72 -10.91
C ASP A 51 -4.02 10.87 -12.05
N PRO A 52 -4.71 12.01 -12.18
CA PRO A 52 -5.68 12.26 -13.24
C PRO A 52 -5.11 12.29 -14.67
N GLU A 53 -3.80 12.49 -14.83
CA GLU A 53 -3.10 12.48 -16.12
C GLU A 53 -2.66 11.05 -16.52
N GLY A 54 -2.86 10.07 -15.64
CA GLY A 54 -2.45 8.68 -15.81
C GLY A 54 -1.01 8.41 -15.36
N GLY A 55 -0.37 9.38 -14.70
CA GLY A 55 0.94 9.21 -14.09
C GLY A 55 0.87 8.29 -12.88
N LEU A 56 1.86 7.40 -12.75
CA LEU A 56 1.95 6.46 -11.63
C LEU A 56 2.80 7.05 -10.50
N HIS A 57 2.34 6.81 -9.28
CA HIS A 57 2.99 7.28 -8.06
C HIS A 57 2.95 6.21 -6.98
N ILE A 58 3.84 6.33 -6.00
CA ILE A 58 3.78 5.58 -4.74
C ILE A 58 3.72 6.52 -3.56
N VAL A 59 3.07 6.05 -2.50
CA VAL A 59 3.02 6.74 -1.20
C VAL A 59 3.06 5.68 -0.10
N PRO A 60 3.76 5.93 1.02
CA PRO A 60 3.66 5.07 2.19
C PRO A 60 2.20 4.92 2.62
N THR A 61 1.80 3.69 2.95
CA THR A 61 0.56 3.41 3.65
C THR A 61 0.52 4.20 4.96
N ILE A 62 1.69 4.39 5.61
CA ILE A 62 1.89 5.24 6.80
C ILE A 62 3.17 6.07 6.71
N PRO A 63 3.09 7.41 6.69
CA PRO A 63 1.87 8.22 6.72
C PRO A 63 1.31 8.44 5.31
N LEU A 64 0.00 8.30 5.18
CA LEU A 64 -0.76 8.52 3.95
C LEU A 64 -1.06 10.01 3.77
N VAL A 65 -0.08 10.75 3.27
CA VAL A 65 -0.12 12.21 3.05
C VAL A 65 0.50 12.59 1.71
N SER A 66 0.03 13.69 1.12
CA SER A 66 0.45 14.16 -0.21
C SER A 66 1.96 14.42 -0.32
N ASP A 67 2.57 14.89 0.76
CA ASP A 67 3.98 15.29 0.79
C ASP A 67 4.94 14.11 0.59
N ASN A 68 4.45 12.88 0.77
CA ASN A 68 5.22 11.66 0.59
C ASN A 68 4.93 10.96 -0.75
N ILE A 69 4.10 11.56 -1.60
CA ILE A 69 3.86 11.01 -2.95
C ILE A 69 5.14 11.18 -3.76
N THR A 70 5.60 10.08 -4.35
CA THR A 70 6.76 10.07 -5.24
C THR A 70 6.39 9.42 -6.57
N ALA A 71 6.94 9.95 -7.66
CA ALA A 71 6.73 9.38 -8.98
C ALA A 71 7.23 7.93 -9.01
N TYR A 72 6.42 7.05 -9.59
CA TYR A 72 6.71 5.63 -9.70
C TYR A 72 6.70 5.23 -11.16
N ASP A 73 7.82 4.72 -11.64
CA ASP A 73 7.91 4.20 -13.00
C ASP A 73 7.77 2.68 -12.95
N LEU A 74 6.59 2.20 -13.30
CA LEU A 74 6.35 0.77 -13.48
C LEU A 74 6.98 0.33 -14.81
N LYS A 75 8.31 0.18 -14.81
CA LYS A 75 9.11 -0.13 -16.01
C LYS A 75 8.96 -1.55 -16.54
N THR A 76 8.11 -2.37 -15.94
CA THR A 76 8.13 -3.83 -16.14
C THR A 76 6.78 -4.33 -16.62
N ASP A 77 6.82 -5.29 -17.53
CA ASP A 77 5.65 -5.96 -18.08
C ASP A 77 4.90 -6.72 -16.97
N LEU A 78 3.69 -6.27 -16.63
CA LEU A 78 2.82 -6.94 -15.66
C LEU A 78 2.53 -8.39 -16.05
N ALA A 79 2.61 -8.76 -17.35
CA ALA A 79 2.47 -10.13 -17.79
C ALA A 79 3.64 -11.04 -17.34
N SER A 80 4.78 -10.46 -16.95
CA SER A 80 5.92 -11.19 -16.39
C SER A 80 5.81 -11.46 -14.89
N MET A 81 4.77 -10.92 -14.23
CA MET A 81 4.59 -11.06 -12.79
C MET A 81 4.45 -12.54 -12.40
N GLN A 82 5.21 -12.97 -11.38
CA GLN A 82 5.30 -14.35 -10.93
C GLN A 82 4.46 -14.53 -9.66
N PRO A 83 3.31 -15.24 -9.71
CA PRO A 83 2.51 -15.51 -8.52
C PRO A 83 3.31 -16.30 -7.49
N ASP A 84 3.13 -15.98 -6.22
CA ASP A 84 3.74 -16.72 -5.11
C ASP A 84 2.68 -17.10 -4.07
N PRO A 85 2.21 -18.36 -4.07
CA PRO A 85 1.18 -18.85 -3.14
C PRO A 85 1.54 -18.66 -1.66
N ARG A 86 2.83 -18.50 -1.33
CA ARG A 86 3.26 -18.24 0.05
C ARG A 86 2.87 -16.85 0.52
N PHE A 87 2.59 -15.91 -0.37
CA PHE A 87 2.27 -14.52 -0.02
C PHE A 87 0.85 -14.13 -0.44
N THR A 88 0.09 -15.06 -1.04
CA THR A 88 -1.29 -14.80 -1.44
C THR A 88 -2.20 -14.64 -0.22
N ASP A 89 -3.10 -13.66 -0.29
CA ASP A 89 -4.16 -13.37 0.70
C ASP A 89 -3.68 -12.97 2.11
N ARG A 90 -2.38 -12.70 2.27
CA ARG A 90 -1.80 -12.19 3.50
C ARG A 90 -0.78 -11.10 3.22
N ILE A 91 -0.73 -10.12 4.11
CA ILE A 91 0.18 -8.98 4.03
C ILE A 91 1.21 -9.13 5.15
N LYS A 92 2.50 -9.00 4.79
CA LYS A 92 3.57 -8.85 5.78
C LYS A 92 3.47 -7.44 6.34
N TRP A 93 3.42 -7.25 7.65
CA TRP A 93 3.16 -5.93 8.22
C TRP A 93 4.12 -5.58 9.32
N TYR A 94 4.44 -4.29 9.44
CA TYR A 94 5.23 -3.76 10.55
C TYR A 94 4.33 -3.45 11.74
N VAL A 95 4.54 -4.13 12.87
CA VAL A 95 3.77 -3.92 14.11
C VAL A 95 3.80 -2.43 14.49
N GLN A 96 4.97 -1.82 14.40
CA GLN A 96 5.21 -0.39 14.50
C GLN A 96 5.73 0.13 13.16
N PRO A 97 5.05 1.08 12.51
CA PRO A 97 5.52 1.69 11.26
C PRO A 97 6.86 2.41 11.43
N ILE A 98 7.64 2.45 10.36
CA ILE A 98 8.99 3.03 10.33
C ILE A 98 8.98 4.51 10.76
N VAL A 99 7.98 5.27 10.33
CA VAL A 99 7.82 6.69 10.71
C VAL A 99 7.65 6.90 12.22
N PHE A 100 7.21 5.87 12.95
CA PHE A 100 7.10 5.87 14.41
C PHE A 100 8.33 5.26 15.10
N GLY A 101 9.42 4.97 14.38
CA GLY A 101 10.64 4.38 14.91
C GLY A 101 10.64 2.85 14.96
N GLY A 102 9.74 2.18 14.24
CA GLY A 102 9.77 0.74 14.10
C GLY A 102 10.97 0.27 13.25
N ASP A 103 11.65 -0.79 13.69
CA ASP A 103 12.76 -1.39 12.96
C ASP A 103 12.23 -2.41 11.94
N PRO A 104 12.43 -2.20 10.62
CA PRO A 104 11.94 -3.12 9.59
C PRO A 104 12.73 -4.44 9.51
N SER A 105 13.89 -4.51 10.16
CA SER A 105 14.74 -5.72 10.23
C SER A 105 14.49 -6.57 11.47
N ALA A 106 13.79 -6.01 12.46
CA ALA A 106 13.46 -6.70 13.70
C ALA A 106 12.33 -7.72 13.47
N GLU A 107 12.61 -9.00 13.69
CA GLU A 107 11.62 -10.09 13.54
C GLU A 107 10.37 -9.85 14.40
N GLN A 108 10.53 -9.30 15.61
CA GLN A 108 9.42 -8.97 16.50
C GLN A 108 8.53 -7.84 15.98
N ASN A 109 9.02 -7.05 15.02
CA ASN A 109 8.28 -5.98 14.38
C ASN A 109 7.58 -6.45 13.11
N ILE A 110 7.63 -7.75 12.76
CA ILE A 110 7.05 -8.29 11.53
C ILE A 110 5.96 -9.30 11.88
N ILE A 111 4.77 -9.12 11.30
CA ILE A 111 3.65 -10.07 11.43
C ILE A 111 3.00 -10.36 10.08
N TRP A 112 2.27 -11.48 10.01
CA TRP A 112 1.39 -11.78 8.87
C TRP A 112 -0.05 -11.48 9.26
N ILE A 113 -0.73 -10.67 8.45
CA ILE A 113 -2.10 -10.25 8.69
C ILE A 113 -2.97 -10.45 7.44
N SER A 114 -4.28 -10.49 7.62
CA SER A 114 -5.21 -10.43 6.49
C SER A 114 -5.27 -9.03 5.89
N ILE A 115 -5.80 -8.92 4.67
CA ILE A 115 -6.04 -7.63 4.02
C ILE A 115 -7.01 -6.76 4.85
N ASP A 116 -8.03 -7.37 5.46
CA ASP A 116 -8.98 -6.65 6.29
C ASP A 116 -8.31 -6.06 7.55
N GLN A 117 -7.44 -6.84 8.20
CA GLN A 117 -6.63 -6.34 9.32
C GLN A 117 -5.68 -5.23 8.89
N HIS A 118 -5.10 -5.34 7.68
CA HIS A 118 -4.23 -4.31 7.13
C HIS A 118 -4.99 -3.00 6.91
N VAL A 119 -6.21 -3.05 6.37
CA VAL A 119 -7.10 -1.88 6.27
C VAL A 119 -7.29 -1.22 7.64
N ASP A 120 -7.68 -1.98 8.65
CA ASP A 120 -7.94 -1.43 9.98
C ASP A 120 -6.69 -0.80 10.61
N LEU A 121 -5.53 -1.45 10.45
CA LEU A 121 -4.25 -0.97 10.97
C LEU A 121 -3.79 0.29 10.25
N VAL A 122 -3.87 0.34 8.92
CA VAL A 122 -3.51 1.53 8.13
C VAL A 122 -4.33 2.73 8.57
N LYS A 123 -5.65 2.57 8.72
CA LYS A 123 -6.54 3.64 9.21
C LYS A 123 -6.19 4.08 10.63
N TRP A 124 -5.90 3.13 11.51
CA TRP A 124 -5.59 3.45 12.91
C TRP A 124 -4.27 4.22 13.01
N TRP A 125 -3.21 3.75 12.34
CA TRP A 125 -1.90 4.38 12.36
C TRP A 125 -1.89 5.76 11.71
N ASN A 126 -2.67 5.95 10.65
CA ASN A 126 -2.83 7.25 10.03
C ASN A 126 -3.58 8.25 10.92
N ARG A 127 -4.64 7.83 11.63
CA ARG A 127 -5.27 8.67 12.65
C ARG A 127 -4.29 9.04 13.77
N LYS A 128 -3.47 8.08 14.21
CA LYS A 128 -2.40 8.34 15.19
C LYS A 128 -1.35 9.32 14.69
N TYR A 129 -1.00 9.25 13.41
CA TYR A 129 -0.08 10.18 12.79
C TYR A 129 -0.65 11.62 12.82
N ASP A 130 -1.91 11.79 12.44
CA ASP A 130 -2.58 13.09 12.47
C ASP A 130 -2.64 13.68 13.89
N GLU A 131 -2.99 12.86 14.89
CA GLU A 131 -3.01 13.26 16.32
C GLU A 131 -1.66 13.81 16.81
N ILE A 132 -0.55 13.28 16.28
CA ILE A 132 0.80 13.66 16.68
C ILE A 132 1.29 14.89 15.90
N LYS A 133 0.90 15.03 14.63
CA LYS A 133 1.38 16.10 13.75
C LYS A 133 0.63 17.43 13.93
N GLY A 134 -0.65 17.39 14.33
CA GLY A 134 -1.47 18.58 14.60
C GLY A 134 -2.00 19.24 13.34
#